data_AF-A0AAU5BF52-F1
#
_entry.id   AF-A0AAU5BF52-F1
#
_cell.length_a   1.000
_cell.length_b   1.000
_cell.length_c   1.000
_cell.angle_alpha   90.00
_cell.angle_beta   90.00
_cell.angle_gamma   90.00
#
_symmetry.space_group_name_H-M   'P 1'
#
loop_
_entity.id
_entity.type
_entity.pdbx_description
1 polymer ?
#
loop_
_entity_poly.entity_id
_entity_poly.type
_entity_poly.pdbx_seq_one_letter_code
_entity_poly.pdbx_strand_id
1 'polypeptide(L)'
;MLTDPTDVEREMTDLLRSVMEEATGRAPLPGDLVAGAVVRGRRRRARRQVALGAGVTAVMALGILASTSPWPDGGATPAVTGSDSDSELPFTVDPDILADAEHVDGRLREPVHVEPSPGEFSMADLPAAERKIQVEFQQGATKDLNDMLYAIGEVHPVDLRVSQYQLKTEEGFAFPLTFSVRPVDGEKTGEQKCEDVPAKHITCYKFLMRGGIWGTARTAPVNSEDTTGVRISFTYQDNLVDLSVAPDDEHGKSSPVTAEKLRQIARDGRLTFWVRYAVQHPMEGM
;
A
#
# COMPACT_ATOMS: atom_id res chain seq x y z
N MET A 1 13.82 -47.27 -32.35
CA MET A 1 14.14 -47.29 -30.91
C MET A 1 13.30 -46.19 -30.28
N LEU A 2 12.12 -46.54 -29.76
CA LEU A 2 11.31 -45.62 -28.95
C LEU A 2 11.88 -45.69 -27.53
N THR A 3 12.41 -44.59 -27.03
CA THR A 3 12.72 -44.42 -25.62
C THR A 3 11.40 -44.36 -24.85
N ASP A 4 11.27 -45.23 -23.85
CA ASP A 4 10.11 -45.29 -22.96
C ASP A 4 10.02 -43.97 -22.18
N PRO A 5 8.87 -43.29 -22.15
CA PRO A 5 8.72 -42.03 -21.41
C PRO A 5 9.06 -42.15 -19.92
N THR A 6 9.04 -43.37 -19.35
CA THR A 6 9.44 -43.61 -17.96
C THR A 6 10.95 -43.57 -17.73
N ASP A 7 11.77 -43.72 -18.78
CA ASP A 7 13.23 -43.63 -18.67
C ASP A 7 13.70 -42.16 -18.54
N VAL A 8 13.02 -41.24 -19.23
CA VAL A 8 13.35 -39.81 -19.18
C VAL A 8 13.02 -39.21 -17.81
N GLU A 9 11.93 -39.63 -17.18
CA GLU A 9 11.57 -39.18 -15.82
C GLU A 9 12.56 -39.70 -14.77
N ARG A 10 13.04 -40.94 -14.89
CA ARG A 10 14.07 -41.47 -13.98
C ARG A 10 15.38 -40.70 -14.11
N GLU A 11 15.83 -40.45 -15.33
CA GLU A 11 17.07 -39.72 -15.57
C GLU A 11 17.00 -38.29 -15.01
N MET A 12 15.87 -37.60 -15.20
CA MET A 12 15.66 -36.26 -14.64
C MET A 12 15.60 -36.27 -13.10
N THR A 13 15.01 -37.30 -12.50
CA THR A 13 14.93 -37.43 -11.03
C THR A 13 16.30 -37.68 -10.41
N ASP A 14 17.13 -38.50 -11.06
CA ASP A 14 18.49 -38.79 -10.58
C ASP A 14 19.42 -37.58 -10.78
N LEU A 15 19.24 -36.81 -11.85
CA LEU A 15 19.94 -35.54 -12.06
C LEU A 15 19.57 -34.52 -10.96
N LEU A 16 18.29 -34.43 -10.61
CA LEU A 16 17.81 -33.54 -9.54
C LEU A 16 18.34 -33.95 -8.17
N ARG A 17 18.38 -35.26 -7.87
CA ARG A 17 18.98 -35.79 -6.64
C ARG A 17 20.48 -35.51 -6.56
N SER A 18 21.21 -35.70 -7.66
CA SER A 18 22.65 -35.41 -7.75
C SER A 18 22.96 -33.93 -7.50
N VAL A 19 22.17 -33.01 -8.08
CA VAL A 19 22.34 -31.56 -7.86
C VAL A 19 22.03 -31.17 -6.41
N MET A 20 21.03 -31.81 -5.78
CA MET A 20 20.70 -31.56 -4.38
C MET A 20 21.77 -32.09 -3.41
N GLU A 21 22.33 -33.28 -3.66
CA GLU A 21 23.43 -33.81 -2.84
C GLU A 21 24.67 -32.93 -2.94
N GLU A 22 24.99 -32.42 -4.14
CA GLU A 22 26.13 -31.51 -4.33
C GLU A 22 25.92 -30.14 -3.65
N ALA A 23 24.68 -29.64 -3.59
CA ALA A 23 24.36 -28.40 -2.87
C ALA A 23 24.45 -28.56 -1.34
N THR A 24 24.17 -29.74 -0.81
CA THR A 24 24.26 -30.00 0.65
C THR A 24 25.66 -30.36 1.13
N GLY A 25 26.56 -30.80 0.24
CA GLY A 25 27.92 -31.21 0.57
C GLY A 25 28.92 -30.08 0.86
N ARG A 26 28.52 -28.81 0.78
CA ARG A 26 29.46 -27.67 0.78
C ARG A 26 29.10 -26.49 1.69
N ALA A 27 28.52 -26.77 2.86
CA ALA A 27 28.44 -25.78 3.93
C ALA A 27 29.51 -26.08 5.01
N PRO A 28 30.60 -25.29 5.12
CA PRO A 28 31.44 -25.36 6.30
C PRO A 28 30.63 -24.87 7.50
N LEU A 29 30.54 -25.71 8.55
CA LEU A 29 29.95 -25.34 9.84
C LEU A 29 30.67 -24.08 10.37
N PRO A 30 29.98 -22.96 10.62
CA PRO A 30 30.57 -21.84 11.34
C PRO A 30 30.73 -22.26 12.80
N GLY A 31 31.91 -22.78 13.13
CA GLY A 31 32.38 -22.86 14.49
C GLY A 31 32.53 -21.46 15.05
N ASP A 32 31.92 -21.24 16.21
CA ASP A 32 32.21 -20.14 17.13
C ASP A 32 31.55 -18.78 16.87
N LEU A 33 30.22 -18.71 17.07
CA LEU A 33 29.52 -17.44 17.39
C LEU A 33 28.46 -17.64 18.50
N VAL A 34 28.73 -18.46 19.51
CA VAL A 34 27.78 -18.73 20.61
C VAL A 34 28.06 -17.94 21.89
N ALA A 35 29.18 -17.22 22.04
CA ALA A 35 29.50 -16.56 23.32
C ALA A 35 29.07 -15.08 23.46
N GLY A 36 28.67 -14.37 22.39
CA GLY A 36 28.38 -12.93 22.45
C GLY A 36 26.91 -12.54 22.63
N ALA A 37 25.97 -13.37 22.16
CA ALA A 37 24.57 -12.97 21.98
C ALA A 37 23.66 -13.26 23.20
N VAL A 38 24.06 -14.15 24.11
CA VAL A 38 23.20 -14.58 25.23
C VAL A 38 23.19 -13.57 26.39
N VAL A 39 24.22 -12.73 26.50
CA VAL A 39 24.38 -11.81 27.65
C VAL A 39 23.50 -10.54 27.53
N ARG A 40 23.15 -10.09 26.30
CA ARG A 40 22.25 -8.93 26.13
C ARG A 40 20.76 -9.26 26.30
N GLY A 41 20.36 -10.52 26.17
CA GLY A 41 18.96 -10.95 26.31
C GLY A 41 18.43 -10.96 27.75
N ARG A 42 19.28 -11.29 28.74
CA ARG A 42 18.83 -11.37 30.15
C ARG A 42 18.54 -10.00 30.79
N ARG A 43 19.16 -8.92 30.32
CA ARG A 43 19.00 -7.59 30.93
C ARG A 43 17.63 -6.94 30.66
N ARG A 44 16.95 -7.32 29.57
CA ARG A 44 15.60 -6.81 29.24
C ARG A 44 14.48 -7.51 30.02
N ARG A 45 14.67 -8.74 30.47
CA ARG A 45 13.61 -9.51 31.16
C ARG A 45 13.39 -9.10 32.62
N ALA A 46 14.37 -8.47 33.28
CA ALA A 46 14.23 -8.01 34.66
C ALA A 46 13.43 -6.71 34.83
N ARG A 47 13.18 -5.93 33.76
CA ARG A 47 12.50 -4.62 33.85
C ARG A 47 10.98 -4.66 33.62
N ARG A 48 10.37 -5.83 33.40
CA ARG A 48 8.93 -5.96 33.14
C ARG A 48 8.11 -6.55 34.30
N GLN A 49 8.69 -6.76 35.48
CA GLN A 49 7.97 -7.35 36.63
C GLN A 49 7.65 -6.37 37.77
N VAL A 50 7.45 -5.09 37.48
CA VAL A 50 6.83 -4.17 38.46
C VAL A 50 5.82 -3.27 37.76
N ALA A 51 4.58 -3.74 37.64
CA ALA A 51 3.37 -2.92 37.74
C ALA A 51 2.13 -3.81 37.56
N LEU A 52 1.08 -3.48 38.30
CA LEU A 52 -0.29 -4.04 38.27
C LEU A 52 -0.53 -5.24 39.18
N GLY A 53 -0.57 -4.92 40.48
CA GLY A 53 -1.49 -5.55 41.41
C GLY A 53 -2.79 -4.74 41.54
N ALA A 54 -3.83 -5.47 41.98
CA ALA A 54 -5.10 -5.05 42.58
C ALA A 54 -6.31 -4.73 41.67
N GLY A 55 -7.38 -5.51 41.84
CA GLY A 55 -8.74 -5.10 41.46
C GLY A 55 -9.76 -6.22 41.24
N VAL A 56 -10.06 -7.03 42.25
CA VAL A 56 -11.18 -8.00 42.26
C VAL A 56 -12.49 -7.28 42.60
N THR A 57 -13.59 -7.55 41.89
CA THR A 57 -14.88 -8.07 42.44
C THR A 57 -16.01 -8.09 41.39
N ALA A 58 -16.81 -9.16 41.46
CA ALA A 58 -17.94 -9.50 40.61
C ALA A 58 -19.28 -9.07 41.24
N VAL A 59 -20.33 -8.81 40.43
CA VAL A 59 -21.74 -9.04 40.81
C VAL A 59 -22.59 -9.38 39.58
N MET A 60 -23.37 -10.47 39.70
CA MET A 60 -24.39 -10.98 38.79
C MET A 60 -25.65 -10.09 38.69
N ALA A 61 -26.36 -10.15 37.55
CA ALA A 61 -27.82 -10.10 37.56
C ALA A 61 -28.43 -10.80 36.32
N LEU A 62 -29.34 -11.74 36.59
CA LEU A 62 -30.18 -12.49 35.66
C LEU A 62 -31.20 -11.60 34.92
N GLY A 63 -31.57 -12.02 33.71
CA GLY A 63 -32.75 -11.53 32.99
C GLY A 63 -33.19 -12.51 31.91
N ILE A 64 -34.13 -13.38 32.27
CA ILE A 64 -34.80 -14.40 31.45
C ILE A 64 -35.80 -13.72 30.51
N LEU A 65 -35.85 -14.10 29.23
CA LEU A 65 -37.10 -14.23 28.46
C LEU A 65 -36.91 -15.19 27.28
N ALA A 66 -37.73 -16.23 27.29
CA ALA A 66 -37.73 -17.37 26.38
C ALA A 66 -38.48 -17.05 25.07
N SER A 67 -38.02 -17.61 23.96
CA SER A 67 -38.91 -17.98 22.85
C SER A 67 -38.54 -19.38 22.36
N THR A 68 -39.56 -20.23 22.34
CA THR A 68 -39.54 -21.66 22.07
C THR A 68 -39.64 -21.90 20.56
N SER A 69 -38.74 -22.71 19.99
CA SER A 69 -38.99 -23.40 18.72
C SER A 69 -38.43 -24.83 18.82
N PRO A 70 -39.23 -25.88 18.56
CA PRO A 70 -38.82 -27.26 18.76
C PRO A 70 -38.30 -27.88 17.46
N TRP A 71 -37.07 -28.39 17.46
CA TRP A 71 -36.69 -29.53 16.63
C TRP A 71 -35.73 -30.47 17.39
N PRO A 72 -35.86 -31.80 17.22
CA PRO A 72 -35.26 -32.77 18.11
C PRO A 72 -33.96 -33.40 17.58
N ASP A 73 -33.03 -33.51 18.54
CA ASP A 73 -32.10 -34.62 18.86
C ASP A 73 -31.01 -35.14 17.92
N GLY A 74 -29.79 -35.09 18.48
CA GLY A 74 -28.79 -36.17 18.45
C GLY A 74 -27.46 -35.78 17.78
N GLY A 75 -26.30 -35.70 18.43
CA GLY A 75 -25.92 -35.97 19.81
C GLY A 75 -24.38 -35.83 19.96
N ALA A 76 -23.97 -35.63 21.21
CA ALA A 76 -22.63 -35.85 21.80
C ALA A 76 -21.42 -35.05 21.26
N THR A 77 -21.00 -34.09 22.09
CA THR A 77 -19.64 -33.52 22.17
C THR A 77 -18.61 -34.57 22.64
N PRO A 78 -17.31 -34.31 22.41
CA PRO A 78 -16.55 -33.80 23.55
C PRO A 78 -15.75 -32.53 23.24
N ALA A 79 -15.56 -31.75 24.30
CA ALA A 79 -14.83 -30.51 24.34
C ALA A 79 -13.36 -30.65 23.90
N VAL A 80 -12.90 -29.72 23.08
CA VAL A 80 -11.48 -29.36 22.97
C VAL A 80 -11.37 -27.84 22.96
N THR A 81 -10.76 -27.34 24.03
CA THR A 81 -9.91 -26.15 24.15
C THR A 81 -9.65 -25.35 22.88
N GLY A 82 -9.86 -24.03 23.01
CA GLY A 82 -9.83 -23.06 21.93
C GLY A 82 -8.49 -22.90 21.21
N SER A 83 -8.60 -22.18 20.10
CA SER A 83 -7.49 -21.45 19.50
C SER A 83 -8.10 -20.31 18.69
N ASP A 84 -8.24 -19.16 19.33
CA ASP A 84 -8.16 -17.88 18.61
C ASP A 84 -6.88 -17.93 17.79
N SER A 85 -7.04 -17.91 16.48
CA SER A 85 -5.93 -17.62 15.57
C SER A 85 -6.09 -16.19 15.10
N ASP A 86 -6.06 -15.25 16.05
CA ASP A 86 -5.48 -13.95 15.78
C ASP A 86 -4.00 -14.20 15.42
N SER A 87 -3.74 -14.33 14.12
CA SER A 87 -2.40 -14.08 13.59
C SER A 87 -2.15 -12.58 13.62
N GLU A 88 -2.06 -12.05 14.85
CA GLU A 88 -1.43 -10.76 15.13
C GLU A 88 0.07 -10.98 14.86
N LEU A 89 0.48 -10.70 13.64
CA LEU A 89 1.90 -10.65 13.31
C LEU A 89 2.51 -9.50 14.12
N PRO A 90 3.53 -9.72 14.97
CA PRO A 90 4.18 -8.66 15.70
C PRO A 90 5.16 -7.96 14.75
N PHE A 91 4.64 -7.16 13.82
CA PHE A 91 5.49 -6.26 13.06
C PHE A 91 5.76 -5.04 13.93
N THR A 92 6.85 -5.15 14.67
CA THR A 92 7.51 -4.01 15.27
C THR A 92 7.93 -3.13 14.10
N VAL A 93 7.26 -1.99 13.92
CA VAL A 93 7.75 -0.93 13.02
C VAL A 93 9.17 -0.62 13.51
N ASP A 94 10.14 -0.84 12.63
CA ASP A 94 11.54 -0.54 12.95
C ASP A 94 11.63 0.97 13.24
N PRO A 95 12.00 1.40 14.46
CA PRO A 95 12.12 2.82 14.77
C PRO A 95 13.18 3.52 13.90
N ASP A 96 14.07 2.78 13.21
CA ASP A 96 14.98 3.37 12.23
C ASP A 96 14.27 3.90 10.98
N ILE A 97 13.08 3.40 10.60
CA ILE A 97 12.30 3.97 9.48
C ILE A 97 11.66 5.31 9.87
N LEU A 98 11.41 5.54 11.17
CA LEU A 98 10.94 6.83 11.69
C LEU A 98 12.09 7.79 11.99
N ALA A 99 13.30 7.29 12.27
CA ALA A 99 14.48 8.10 12.51
C ALA A 99 15.04 8.73 11.20
N ASP A 100 14.83 8.10 10.05
CA ASP A 100 15.16 8.69 8.74
C ASP A 100 14.18 9.81 8.31
N ALA A 101 13.03 9.95 8.99
CA ALA A 101 12.13 11.09 8.80
C ALA A 101 12.58 12.34 9.59
N GLU A 102 13.50 12.21 10.56
CA GLU A 102 14.08 13.34 11.30
C GLU A 102 15.41 13.84 10.70
N HIS A 103 15.92 13.20 9.65
CA HIS A 103 17.06 13.67 8.84
C HIS A 103 16.60 14.25 7.49
N VAL A 104 15.57 15.11 7.53
CA VAL A 104 15.21 15.94 6.37
C VAL A 104 16.21 17.10 6.27
N ASP A 105 17.39 16.83 5.72
CA ASP A 105 18.32 17.85 5.23
C ASP A 105 17.88 18.37 3.84
N GLY A 106 16.60 18.69 3.71
CA GLY A 106 15.99 19.07 2.43
C GLY A 106 14.92 20.12 2.67
N ARG A 107 15.07 21.30 2.07
CA ARG A 107 14.06 22.36 2.13
C ARG A 107 12.70 21.80 1.70
N LEU A 108 11.65 22.08 2.50
CA LEU A 108 10.27 21.80 2.10
C LEU A 108 10.03 22.35 0.70
N ARG A 109 9.38 21.58 -0.17
CA ARG A 109 9.02 22.07 -1.48
C ARG A 109 7.90 23.06 -1.34
N GLU A 110 8.08 24.23 -1.95
CA GLU A 110 7.04 25.25 -2.00
C GLU A 110 5.85 24.71 -2.81
N PRO A 111 4.64 24.67 -2.21
CA PRO A 111 3.45 24.28 -2.94
C PRO A 111 3.16 25.26 -4.08
N VAL A 112 2.66 24.74 -5.18
CA VAL A 112 2.08 25.55 -6.25
C VAL A 112 0.72 26.03 -5.78
N HIS A 113 0.53 27.34 -5.78
CA HIS A 113 -0.75 27.96 -5.46
C HIS A 113 -1.71 27.84 -6.66
N VAL A 114 -2.90 27.31 -6.41
CA VAL A 114 -3.99 27.29 -7.39
C VAL A 114 -5.21 27.95 -6.76
N GLU A 115 -5.75 28.96 -7.43
CA GLU A 115 -6.96 29.64 -6.99
C GLU A 115 -8.14 28.64 -6.99
N PRO A 116 -8.83 28.45 -5.85
CA PRO A 116 -9.96 27.53 -5.78
C PRO A 116 -11.08 27.97 -6.73
N SER A 117 -11.72 27.01 -7.40
CA SER A 117 -12.98 27.29 -8.10
C SER A 117 -14.11 27.54 -7.09
N PRO A 118 -15.20 28.25 -7.46
CA PRO A 118 -16.33 28.47 -6.55
C PRO A 118 -16.87 27.16 -5.97
N GLY A 119 -16.84 27.04 -4.63
CA GLY A 119 -17.26 25.84 -3.91
C GLY A 119 -16.16 24.82 -3.62
N GLU A 120 -14.91 25.08 -4.03
CA GLU A 120 -13.74 24.32 -3.59
C GLU A 120 -13.13 24.90 -2.32
N PHE A 121 -12.54 24.04 -1.50
CA PHE A 121 -11.84 24.40 -0.26
C PHE A 121 -10.34 24.20 -0.44
N SER A 122 -9.55 25.12 0.12
CA SER A 122 -8.09 25.01 0.15
C SER A 122 -7.63 24.30 1.42
N MET A 123 -6.46 23.67 1.38
CA MET A 123 -5.80 23.16 2.60
C MET A 123 -5.49 24.28 3.61
N ALA A 124 -5.43 25.54 3.16
CA ALA A 124 -5.23 26.70 4.03
C ALA A 124 -6.37 26.89 5.04
N ASP A 125 -7.59 26.47 4.69
CA ASP A 125 -8.81 26.64 5.48
C ASP A 125 -8.97 25.58 6.59
N LEU A 126 -8.09 24.58 6.62
CA LEU A 126 -8.16 23.46 7.57
C LEU A 126 -7.71 23.85 8.99
N PRO A 127 -8.24 23.18 10.03
CA PRO A 127 -7.71 23.24 11.38
C PRO A 127 -6.20 22.96 11.40
N ALA A 128 -5.45 23.66 12.24
CA ALA A 128 -3.99 23.60 12.23
C ALA A 128 -3.41 22.19 12.44
N ALA A 129 -4.09 21.34 13.23
CA ALA A 129 -3.69 19.96 13.46
C ALA A 129 -3.86 19.09 12.19
N GLU A 130 -5.01 19.21 11.52
CA GLU A 130 -5.29 18.49 10.27
C GLU A 130 -4.37 18.96 9.15
N ARG A 131 -4.18 20.27 9.01
CA ARG A 131 -3.26 20.86 8.04
C ARG A 131 -1.83 20.36 8.22
N LYS A 132 -1.36 20.22 9.46
CA LYS A 132 -0.01 19.70 9.75
C LYS A 132 0.15 18.27 9.20
N ILE A 133 -0.82 17.40 9.48
CA ILE A 133 -0.81 16.01 9.03
C ILE A 133 -0.83 15.92 7.50
N GLN A 134 -1.67 16.72 6.84
CA GLN A 134 -1.73 16.74 5.38
C GLN A 134 -0.46 17.28 4.73
N VAL A 135 0.17 18.32 5.31
CA VAL A 135 1.45 18.85 4.81
C VAL A 135 2.56 17.81 4.95
N GLU A 136 2.62 17.09 6.07
CA GLU A 136 3.59 16.01 6.28
C GLU A 136 3.43 14.91 5.24
N PHE A 137 2.19 14.45 5.02
CA PHE A 137 1.87 13.48 3.98
C PHE A 137 2.28 13.98 2.59
N GLN A 138 1.88 15.19 2.23
CA GLN A 138 2.11 15.72 0.88
C GLN A 138 3.60 15.93 0.60
N GLN A 139 4.36 16.44 1.57
CA GLN A 139 5.80 16.67 1.40
C GLN A 139 6.58 15.36 1.30
N GLY A 140 6.25 14.39 2.16
CA GLY A 140 6.88 13.09 2.11
C GLY A 140 6.54 12.32 0.83
N ALA A 141 5.27 12.30 0.44
CA ALA A 141 4.84 11.71 -0.84
C ALA A 141 5.48 12.41 -2.03
N THR A 142 5.59 13.75 -2.01
CA THR A 142 6.26 14.52 -3.06
C THR A 142 7.70 14.08 -3.24
N LYS A 143 8.46 13.92 -2.14
CA LYS A 143 9.86 13.47 -2.21
C LYS A 143 9.97 12.13 -2.93
N ASP A 144 9.18 11.13 -2.53
CA ASP A 144 9.27 9.79 -3.12
C ASP A 144 8.73 9.76 -4.57
N LEU A 145 7.68 10.51 -4.88
CA LEU A 145 7.18 10.68 -6.24
C LEU A 145 8.22 11.34 -7.14
N ASN A 146 8.92 12.37 -6.64
CA ASN A 146 9.99 13.04 -7.36
C ASN A 146 11.14 12.07 -7.67
N ASP A 147 11.57 11.27 -6.69
CA ASP A 147 12.61 10.25 -6.90
C ASP A 147 12.19 9.18 -7.92
N MET A 148 10.90 8.81 -7.97
CA MET A 148 10.40 7.81 -8.92
C MET A 148 10.17 8.38 -10.33
N LEU A 149 9.90 9.68 -10.44
CA LEU A 149 9.60 10.40 -11.69
C LEU A 149 10.75 11.30 -12.16
N TYR A 150 11.93 11.20 -11.55
CA TYR A 150 13.08 12.10 -11.78
C TYR A 150 13.47 12.27 -13.26
N ALA A 151 13.31 11.21 -14.07
CA ALA A 151 13.66 11.22 -15.49
C ALA A 151 12.64 11.94 -16.37
N ILE A 152 11.49 12.32 -15.82
CA ILE A 152 10.38 12.96 -16.54
C ILE A 152 10.28 14.43 -16.11
N GLY A 153 10.40 14.71 -14.82
CA GLY A 153 10.26 16.06 -14.31
C GLY A 153 10.27 16.12 -12.79
N GLU A 154 10.03 17.32 -12.29
CA GLU A 154 9.99 17.64 -10.88
C GLU A 154 8.54 17.63 -10.37
N VAL A 155 8.33 16.97 -9.23
CA VAL A 155 7.01 16.92 -8.58
C VAL A 155 6.91 18.01 -7.53
N HIS A 156 5.83 18.81 -7.60
CA HIS A 156 5.50 19.84 -6.65
C HIS A 156 4.17 19.55 -5.96
N PRO A 157 4.02 19.84 -4.65
CA PRO A 157 2.73 19.81 -4.00
C PRO A 157 1.82 20.93 -4.54
N VAL A 158 0.51 20.77 -4.44
CA VAL A 158 -0.49 21.81 -4.73
C VAL A 158 -1.24 22.14 -3.46
N ASP A 159 -1.41 23.43 -3.13
CA ASP A 159 -2.03 23.85 -1.86
C ASP A 159 -3.57 23.79 -1.84
N LEU A 160 -4.18 23.38 -2.95
CA LEU A 160 -5.62 23.22 -3.08
C LEU A 160 -6.11 21.96 -2.35
N ARG A 161 -5.51 20.80 -2.61
CA ARG A 161 -5.92 19.52 -1.99
C ARG A 161 -4.71 18.64 -1.69
N VAL A 162 -4.79 17.88 -0.60
CA VAL A 162 -3.74 16.94 -0.15
C VAL A 162 -3.36 15.88 -1.20
N SER A 163 -4.32 15.51 -2.06
CA SER A 163 -4.10 14.52 -3.12
C SER A 163 -3.60 15.11 -4.44
N GLN A 164 -3.44 16.44 -4.54
CA GLN A 164 -3.02 17.11 -5.77
C GLN A 164 -1.54 17.51 -5.74
N TYR A 165 -0.92 17.32 -6.89
CA TYR A 165 0.48 17.58 -7.18
C TYR A 165 0.60 18.10 -8.61
N GLN A 166 1.76 18.64 -8.97
CA GLN A 166 2.08 19.06 -10.33
C GLN A 166 3.42 18.49 -10.73
N LEU A 167 3.46 17.78 -11.87
CA LEU A 167 4.69 17.30 -12.48
C LEU A 167 5.14 18.32 -13.55
N LYS A 168 6.26 19.00 -13.30
CA LYS A 168 6.84 19.99 -14.20
C LYS A 168 8.02 19.41 -14.96
N THR A 169 7.99 19.52 -16.27
CA THR A 169 9.11 19.10 -17.13
C THR A 169 10.09 20.24 -17.36
N GLU A 170 11.33 19.92 -17.76
CA GLU A 170 12.33 20.93 -18.14
C GLU A 170 11.88 21.80 -19.33
N GLU A 171 10.98 21.28 -20.16
CA GLU A 171 10.40 21.97 -21.32
C GLU A 171 9.32 22.99 -20.94
N GLY A 172 8.98 23.09 -19.64
CA GLY A 172 8.00 24.05 -19.12
C GLY A 172 6.56 23.54 -19.08
N PHE A 173 6.30 22.30 -19.52
CA PHE A 173 4.98 21.69 -19.41
C PHE A 173 4.65 21.30 -17.98
N ALA A 174 3.38 21.45 -17.61
CA ALA A 174 2.88 21.22 -16.26
C ALA A 174 1.70 20.24 -16.28
N PHE A 175 1.93 19.03 -15.78
CA PHE A 175 0.96 17.96 -15.79
C PHE A 175 0.33 17.79 -14.40
N PRO A 176 -1.00 17.89 -14.25
CA PRO A 176 -1.66 17.60 -12.99
C PRO A 176 -1.44 16.14 -12.59
N LEU A 177 -0.88 15.93 -11.40
CA LEU A 177 -0.68 14.62 -10.81
C LEU A 177 -1.62 14.49 -9.61
N THR A 178 -2.34 13.38 -9.53
CA THR A 178 -3.22 13.06 -8.40
C THR A 178 -2.73 11.79 -7.74
N PHE A 179 -2.52 11.84 -6.43
CA PHE A 179 -2.32 10.68 -5.58
C PHE A 179 -3.33 10.73 -4.44
N SER A 180 -4.42 9.97 -4.58
CA SER A 180 -5.56 9.96 -3.68
C SER A 180 -5.69 8.61 -2.97
N VAL A 181 -6.00 8.66 -1.68
CA VAL A 181 -6.29 7.50 -0.84
C VAL A 181 -7.52 7.86 -0.01
N ARG A 182 -8.66 7.29 -0.39
CA ARG A 182 -9.95 7.61 0.23
C ARG A 182 -10.71 6.35 0.63
N PRO A 183 -11.54 6.40 1.69
CA PRO A 183 -12.43 5.31 2.03
C PRO A 183 -13.33 4.93 0.84
N VAL A 184 -13.60 3.63 0.68
CA VAL A 184 -14.61 3.14 -0.26
C VAL A 184 -15.97 3.31 0.39
N ASP A 185 -16.86 4.08 -0.23
CA ASP A 185 -18.27 4.12 0.19
C ASP A 185 -18.90 2.74 0.00
N GLY A 186 -19.73 2.31 0.96
CA GLY A 186 -20.34 0.97 0.98
C GLY A 186 -21.13 0.59 -0.28
N GLU A 187 -21.44 1.56 -1.13
CA GLU A 187 -21.78 1.34 -2.52
C GLU A 187 -20.46 1.20 -3.30
N LYS A 188 -19.92 -0.04 -3.36
CA LYS A 188 -18.70 -0.42 -4.12
C LYS A 188 -18.53 0.53 -5.29
N THR A 189 -17.60 1.47 -5.18
CA THR A 189 -17.35 2.52 -6.18
C THR A 189 -17.30 1.80 -7.52
N GLY A 190 -18.36 1.94 -8.33
CA GLY A 190 -18.74 0.92 -9.31
C GLY A 190 -17.50 0.46 -10.05
N GLU A 191 -17.01 -0.75 -9.73
CA GLU A 191 -15.69 -1.23 -10.13
C GLU A 191 -15.61 -1.00 -11.63
N GLN A 192 -14.91 0.07 -12.03
CA GLN A 192 -15.05 0.54 -13.39
C GLN A 192 -14.47 -0.57 -14.23
N LYS A 193 -15.33 -1.25 -15.00
CA LYS A 193 -14.93 -2.44 -15.75
C LYS A 193 -13.69 -2.06 -16.56
N CYS A 194 -12.59 -2.72 -16.23
CA CYS A 194 -11.35 -2.51 -16.95
C CYS A 194 -11.48 -3.20 -18.29
N GLU A 195 -11.92 -2.42 -19.28
CA GLU A 195 -12.24 -2.87 -20.62
C GLU A 195 -11.52 -1.97 -21.62
N ASP A 196 -10.84 -2.59 -22.58
CA ASP A 196 -10.30 -1.90 -23.74
C ASP A 196 -11.46 -1.42 -24.62
N VAL A 197 -11.47 -0.13 -24.95
CA VAL A 197 -12.47 0.44 -25.87
C VAL A 197 -11.72 1.16 -27.00
N PRO A 198 -11.24 0.42 -28.03
CA PRO A 198 -10.41 0.99 -29.09
C PRO A 198 -11.09 2.13 -29.84
N ALA A 199 -12.41 2.06 -30.06
CA ALA A 199 -13.20 3.11 -30.70
C ALA A 199 -13.23 4.45 -29.92
N LYS A 200 -12.82 4.44 -28.65
CA LYS A 200 -12.67 5.64 -27.80
C LYS A 200 -11.22 5.89 -27.40
N HIS A 201 -10.26 5.20 -28.03
CA HIS A 201 -8.84 5.25 -27.69
C HIS A 201 -8.55 4.95 -26.21
N ILE A 202 -9.36 4.11 -25.57
CA ILE A 202 -9.18 3.68 -24.19
C ILE A 202 -8.46 2.34 -24.19
N THR A 203 -7.36 2.26 -23.44
CA THR A 203 -6.73 1.00 -23.06
C THR A 203 -6.87 0.78 -21.56
N CYS A 204 -7.17 -0.45 -21.15
CA CYS A 204 -7.23 -0.85 -19.75
C CYS A 204 -6.72 -2.27 -19.57
N TYR A 205 -5.86 -2.47 -18.59
CA TYR A 205 -5.40 -3.81 -18.24
C TYR A 205 -5.24 -3.96 -16.73
N LYS A 206 -5.50 -5.18 -16.26
CA LYS A 206 -5.32 -5.56 -14.86
C LYS A 206 -3.87 -5.93 -14.60
N PHE A 207 -3.41 -5.68 -13.39
CA PHE A 207 -2.08 -6.08 -12.95
C PHE A 207 -2.08 -6.49 -11.49
N LEU A 208 -1.15 -7.38 -11.13
CA LEU A 208 -0.94 -7.77 -9.74
C LEU A 208 0.15 -6.88 -9.11
N MET A 209 -0.14 -6.37 -7.93
CA MET A 209 0.82 -5.64 -7.10
C MET A 209 1.48 -6.57 -6.08
N ARG A 210 2.47 -6.04 -5.34
CA ARG A 210 3.03 -6.75 -4.20
C ARG A 210 1.92 -7.02 -3.17
N GLY A 211 1.93 -8.20 -2.56
CA GLY A 211 0.89 -8.62 -1.61
C GLY A 211 -0.38 -9.19 -2.25
N GLY A 212 -0.39 -9.46 -3.57
CA GLY A 212 -1.50 -10.15 -4.23
C GLY A 212 -2.71 -9.27 -4.52
N ILE A 213 -2.57 -7.95 -4.36
CA ILE A 213 -3.64 -6.99 -4.61
C ILE A 213 -3.75 -6.74 -6.12
N TRP A 214 -4.96 -6.82 -6.66
CA TRP A 214 -5.25 -6.48 -8.05
C TRP A 214 -5.40 -4.97 -8.21
N GLY A 215 -4.76 -4.42 -9.23
CA GLY A 215 -4.96 -3.05 -9.70
C GLY A 215 -5.36 -3.03 -11.17
N THR A 216 -5.82 -1.86 -11.61
CA THR A 216 -6.11 -1.57 -13.01
C THR A 216 -5.26 -0.40 -13.46
N ALA A 217 -4.75 -0.46 -14.69
CA ALA A 217 -4.03 0.63 -15.33
C ALA A 217 -4.79 1.01 -16.59
N ARG A 218 -5.06 2.30 -16.75
CA ARG A 218 -5.87 2.85 -17.83
C ARG A 218 -5.18 4.03 -18.48
N THR A 219 -5.16 4.04 -19.80
CA THR A 219 -4.83 5.22 -20.61
C THR A 219 -6.08 5.60 -21.39
N ALA A 220 -6.46 6.88 -21.34
CA ALA A 220 -7.66 7.36 -22.00
C ALA A 220 -7.50 8.83 -22.40
N PRO A 221 -8.23 9.29 -23.44
CA PRO A 221 -8.37 10.71 -23.71
C PRO A 221 -8.97 11.45 -22.50
N VAL A 222 -8.47 12.64 -22.21
CA VAL A 222 -8.92 13.53 -21.13
C VAL A 222 -9.07 14.93 -21.71
N ASN A 223 -10.24 15.55 -21.48
CA ASN A 223 -10.66 16.88 -21.97
C ASN A 223 -10.74 17.04 -23.50
N SER A 224 -9.93 16.34 -24.27
CA SER A 224 -9.96 16.27 -25.74
C SER A 224 -9.64 14.85 -26.24
N GLU A 225 -9.91 14.56 -27.51
CA GLU A 225 -9.54 13.28 -28.14
C GLU A 225 -8.03 13.16 -28.42
N ASP A 226 -7.32 14.29 -28.48
CA ASP A 226 -5.91 14.38 -28.86
C ASP A 226 -4.94 14.31 -27.66
N THR A 227 -5.47 14.44 -26.44
CA THR A 227 -4.69 14.44 -25.21
C THR A 227 -5.06 13.28 -24.31
N THR A 228 -4.09 12.43 -23.97
CA THR A 228 -4.32 11.27 -23.10
C THR A 228 -3.79 11.48 -21.69
N GLY A 229 -4.56 11.03 -20.71
CA GLY A 229 -4.12 10.85 -19.33
C GLY A 229 -3.86 9.38 -19.01
N VAL A 230 -3.12 9.15 -17.93
CA VAL A 230 -2.85 7.80 -17.42
C VAL A 230 -3.25 7.72 -15.96
N ARG A 231 -3.95 6.64 -15.59
CA ARG A 231 -4.41 6.37 -14.22
C ARG A 231 -4.14 4.92 -13.86
N ILE A 232 -3.75 4.70 -12.62
CA ILE A 232 -3.87 3.41 -11.96
C ILE A 232 -4.86 3.52 -10.80
N SER A 233 -5.56 2.43 -10.53
CA SER A 233 -6.45 2.33 -9.37
C SER A 233 -6.40 0.94 -8.77
N PHE A 234 -6.50 0.87 -7.44
CA PHE A 234 -6.57 -0.37 -6.71
C PHE A 234 -7.19 -0.15 -5.33
N THR A 235 -7.65 -1.22 -4.71
CA THR A 235 -8.19 -1.18 -3.35
C THR A 235 -7.14 -1.70 -2.37
N TYR A 236 -6.86 -0.93 -1.32
CA TYR A 236 -6.00 -1.33 -0.21
C TYR A 236 -6.81 -1.27 1.08
N GLN A 237 -7.09 -2.45 1.68
CA GLN A 237 -8.08 -2.58 2.75
C GLN A 237 -9.44 -2.00 2.30
N ASP A 238 -10.05 -1.09 3.04
CA ASP A 238 -11.31 -0.44 2.68
C ASP A 238 -11.10 0.94 2.02
N ASN A 239 -9.93 1.16 1.39
CA ASN A 239 -9.58 2.43 0.76
C ASN A 239 -9.30 2.24 -0.74
N LEU A 240 -9.86 3.12 -1.56
CA LEU A 240 -9.55 3.25 -2.98
C LEU A 240 -8.32 4.14 -3.12
N VAL A 241 -7.29 3.58 -3.76
CA VAL A 241 -6.06 4.29 -4.11
C VAL A 241 -6.12 4.62 -5.59
N ASP A 242 -5.92 5.89 -5.91
CA ASP A 242 -5.82 6.41 -7.26
C ASP A 242 -4.50 7.15 -7.44
N LEU A 243 -3.74 6.80 -8.47
CA LEU A 243 -2.58 7.56 -8.93
C LEU A 243 -2.74 7.87 -10.41
N SER A 244 -2.78 9.15 -10.77
CA SER A 244 -2.97 9.57 -12.16
C SER A 244 -2.12 10.77 -12.53
N VAL A 245 -1.81 10.87 -13.81
CA VAL A 245 -1.20 12.05 -14.42
C VAL A 245 -2.05 12.45 -15.62
N ALA A 246 -2.71 13.59 -15.52
CA ALA A 246 -3.52 14.19 -16.56
C ALA A 246 -2.63 14.82 -17.66
N PRO A 247 -3.19 15.09 -18.85
CA PRO A 247 -2.49 15.92 -19.84
C PRO A 247 -2.28 17.35 -19.34
N ASP A 248 -1.36 18.05 -19.99
CA ASP A 248 -1.22 19.50 -19.89
C ASP A 248 -2.21 20.11 -20.91
N ASP A 249 -3.38 20.52 -20.42
CA ASP A 249 -4.46 21.07 -21.23
C ASP A 249 -4.08 22.42 -21.87
N GLU A 250 -3.24 23.21 -21.20
CA GLU A 250 -2.82 24.53 -21.67
C GLU A 250 -1.98 24.40 -22.96
N HIS A 251 -1.12 23.38 -23.02
CA HIS A 251 -0.23 23.14 -24.15
C HIS A 251 -0.70 22.03 -25.09
N GLY A 252 -1.86 21.40 -24.82
CA GLY A 252 -2.38 20.28 -25.60
C GLY A 252 -1.41 19.08 -25.60
N LYS A 253 -0.73 18.82 -24.47
CA LYS A 253 0.24 17.72 -24.36
C LYS A 253 -0.34 16.56 -23.59
N SER A 254 -0.27 15.37 -24.19
CA SER A 254 -0.56 14.12 -23.47
C SER A 254 0.37 13.94 -22.27
N SER A 255 -0.12 13.21 -21.28
CA SER A 255 0.63 12.81 -20.10
C SER A 255 1.99 12.20 -20.49
N PRO A 256 3.09 12.61 -19.85
CA PRO A 256 4.44 12.15 -20.19
C PRO A 256 4.74 10.77 -19.58
N VAL A 257 3.86 10.26 -18.71
CA VAL A 257 3.99 8.93 -18.12
C VAL A 257 3.23 7.88 -18.92
N THR A 258 3.71 6.65 -18.88
CA THR A 258 2.99 5.49 -19.42
C THR A 258 2.30 4.72 -18.31
N ALA A 259 1.31 3.90 -18.68
CA ALA A 259 0.64 3.00 -17.74
C ALA A 259 1.61 1.99 -17.11
N GLU A 260 2.65 1.56 -17.83
CA GLU A 260 3.70 0.69 -17.28
C GLU A 260 4.56 1.43 -16.24
N LYS A 261 4.89 2.70 -16.46
CA LYS A 261 5.63 3.51 -15.49
C LYS A 261 4.84 3.68 -14.19
N LEU A 262 3.55 4.01 -14.26
CA LEU A 262 2.71 4.11 -13.06
C LEU A 262 2.55 2.77 -12.35
N ARG A 263 2.46 1.65 -13.09
CA ARG A 263 2.47 0.31 -12.49
C ARG A 263 3.75 -0.01 -11.72
N GLN A 264 4.91 0.41 -12.23
CA GLN A 264 6.17 0.24 -11.52
C GLN A 264 6.17 1.04 -10.21
N ILE A 265 5.66 2.27 -10.25
CA ILE A 265 5.50 3.14 -9.06
C ILE A 265 4.53 2.49 -8.06
N ALA A 266 3.41 1.93 -8.52
CA ALA A 266 2.44 1.21 -7.68
C ALA A 266 3.06 0.03 -6.91
N ARG A 267 4.08 -0.59 -7.49
CA ARG A 267 4.79 -1.74 -6.91
C ARG A 267 5.98 -1.33 -6.04
N ASP A 268 6.35 -0.05 -6.04
CA ASP A 268 7.41 0.49 -5.20
C ASP A 268 6.93 0.51 -3.73
N GLY A 269 7.83 0.07 -2.84
CA GLY A 269 7.52 0.02 -1.40
C GLY A 269 7.27 1.41 -0.81
N ARG A 270 7.86 2.46 -1.40
CA ARG A 270 7.71 3.86 -0.97
C ARG A 270 6.29 4.37 -1.19
N LEU A 271 5.66 4.09 -2.33
CA LEU A 271 4.26 4.45 -2.53
C LEU A 271 3.35 3.71 -1.53
N THR A 272 3.62 2.42 -1.30
CA THR A 272 2.84 1.61 -0.35
C THR A 272 2.95 2.14 1.09
N PHE A 273 4.09 2.72 1.48
CA PHE A 273 4.25 3.39 2.76
C PHE A 273 3.24 4.54 2.91
N TRP A 274 3.15 5.43 1.93
CA TRP A 274 2.20 6.55 1.97
C TRP A 274 0.75 6.10 1.91
N VAL A 275 0.44 5.04 1.16
CA VAL A 275 -0.90 4.43 1.20
C VAL A 275 -1.26 3.98 2.62
N ARG A 276 -0.36 3.29 3.32
CA ARG A 276 -0.59 2.87 4.71
C ARG A 276 -0.71 4.05 5.66
N TYR A 277 0.09 5.08 5.47
CA TYR A 277 0.02 6.31 6.26
C TYR A 277 -1.36 6.96 6.13
N ALA A 278 -1.86 7.13 4.89
CA ALA A 278 -3.18 7.72 4.64
C ALA A 278 -4.36 6.86 5.12
N VAL A 279 -4.16 5.54 5.25
CA VAL A 279 -5.16 4.65 5.86
C VAL A 279 -5.21 4.84 7.39
N GLN A 280 -4.06 5.05 8.03
CA GLN A 280 -3.98 5.29 9.49
C GLN A 280 -4.37 6.72 9.87
N HIS A 281 -4.18 7.64 8.94
CA HIS A 281 -4.51 9.05 9.07
C HIS A 281 -5.34 9.44 7.84
N PRO A 282 -6.69 9.34 7.88
CA PRO A 282 -7.51 9.68 6.73
C PRO A 282 -7.21 11.10 6.22
N MET A 283 -6.67 11.18 5.01
CA MET A 283 -6.28 12.46 4.39
C MET A 283 -7.47 13.13 3.70
N GLU A 284 -8.39 12.32 3.21
CA GLU A 284 -9.54 12.73 2.42
C GLU A 284 -10.82 12.30 3.15
N GLY A 285 -11.75 13.24 3.30
CA GLY A 285 -13.07 12.98 3.87
C GLY A 285 -13.99 12.25 2.89
N MET A 286 -15.08 11.69 3.43
CA MET A 286 -16.27 11.30 2.67
C MET A 286 -17.08 12.52 2.25
#